data_AF-A0A7S3N4K5-F1
#
_entry.id   AF-A0A7S3N4K5-F1
#
_cell.length_a   1.000
_cell.length_b   1.000
_cell.length_c   1.000
_cell.angle_alpha   90.00
_cell.angle_beta   90.00
_cell.angle_gamma   90.00
#
_symmetry.space_group_name_H-M   'P 1'
#
loop_
_entity.id
_entity.type
_entity.pdbx_description
1 polymer ?
#
loop_
_entity_poly.entity_id
_entity_poly.type
_entity_poly.pdbx_seq_one_letter_code
_entity_poly.pdbx_strand_id
1 'polypeptide(L)'
;MENDPKQNLLKPEKMDSDDTSSNGTDDSDNYEVSARRSRRATRRQYKTFVRENKGFWMWFNLTIVLFSIGLSVGTYFIVKDPEAPSCGGIKMVLWAVICLHFMNSLMCLVNLCGMEVKLCNSNMVCCFSIFELTMLVWMQVTYFRSQEYTCMVSAPKLYFWLMFQILCVYIGMGLVVCHFFRKFCQDPDEEELEEGVDEEAFDPQDAETAH
;
A
#
# COMPACT_ATOMS: atom_id res chain seq x y z
N MET A 1 -50.04 27.75 -4.22
CA MET A 1 -48.95 26.77 -4.43
C MET A 1 -47.68 27.46 -3.98
N GLU A 2 -47.34 27.22 -2.72
CA GLU A 2 -46.26 27.89 -2.00
C GLU A 2 -45.01 27.02 -2.18
N ASN A 3 -44.03 27.53 -2.92
CA ASN A 3 -42.76 26.85 -3.13
C ASN A 3 -41.90 27.07 -1.89
N ASP A 4 -41.69 26.01 -1.12
CA ASP A 4 -40.91 25.99 0.11
C ASP A 4 -39.41 25.85 -0.23
N PRO A 5 -38.57 26.89 -0.05
CA PRO A 5 -37.16 26.83 -0.38
C PRO A 5 -36.42 26.16 0.78
N LYS A 6 -36.26 24.85 0.72
CA LYS A 6 -35.33 24.13 1.61
C LYS A 6 -33.91 24.59 1.30
N GLN A 7 -33.48 25.64 2.01
CA GLN A 7 -32.09 26.03 2.12
C GLN A 7 -31.30 24.82 2.65
N ASN A 8 -30.48 24.24 1.78
CA ASN A 8 -29.40 23.35 2.16
C ASN A 8 -28.40 24.19 2.97
N LEU A 9 -28.65 24.28 4.27
CA LEU A 9 -27.76 24.84 5.26
C LEU A 9 -26.51 23.93 5.29
N LEU A 10 -25.52 24.27 4.44
CA LEU A 10 -24.19 23.68 4.49
C LEU A 10 -23.68 23.85 5.91
N LYS A 11 -23.67 22.73 6.65
CA LYS A 11 -23.05 22.65 7.97
C LYS A 11 -21.63 23.16 7.80
N PRO A 12 -21.21 24.24 8.49
CA PRO A 12 -19.85 24.75 8.37
C PRO A 12 -18.91 23.59 8.70
N GLU A 13 -18.07 23.23 7.73
CA GLU A 13 -17.00 22.25 7.91
C GLU A 13 -16.19 22.76 9.10
N LYS A 14 -16.19 22.00 10.21
CA LYS A 14 -15.39 22.36 11.38
C LYS A 14 -13.94 22.34 10.92
N MET A 15 -13.41 23.53 10.67
CA MET A 15 -12.00 23.72 10.41
C MET A 15 -11.29 23.22 11.67
N ASP A 16 -10.52 22.15 11.55
CA ASP A 16 -9.74 21.59 12.66
C ASP A 16 -8.79 22.68 13.14
N SER A 17 -9.25 23.42 14.16
CA SER A 17 -8.53 24.49 14.86
C SER A 17 -7.49 23.86 15.77
N ASP A 18 -6.59 23.08 15.18
CA ASP A 18 -5.35 22.64 15.79
C ASP A 18 -4.26 23.72 15.61
N ASP A 19 -4.69 24.96 15.38
CA ASP A 19 -3.87 26.14 15.49
C ASP A 19 -3.68 26.44 16.97
N THR A 20 -2.66 25.81 17.55
CA THR A 20 -1.93 26.43 18.67
C THR A 20 -1.37 27.75 18.14
N SER A 21 -2.15 28.82 18.24
CA SER A 21 -1.70 30.17 17.96
C SER A 21 -0.67 30.53 19.03
N SER A 22 0.60 30.20 18.81
CA SER A 22 1.66 30.72 19.67
C SER A 22 1.69 32.23 19.45
N ASN A 23 1.22 33.00 20.42
CA ASN A 23 1.37 34.46 20.48
C ASN A 23 2.84 34.88 20.70
N GLY A 24 3.80 34.02 20.37
CA GLY A 24 5.21 34.20 20.62
C GLY A 24 5.77 35.35 19.79
N THR A 25 6.07 36.44 20.49
CA THR A 25 6.85 37.57 20.00
C THR A 25 8.35 37.30 19.94
N ASP A 26 8.81 36.07 20.20
CA ASP A 26 10.23 35.73 20.32
C ASP A 26 10.74 34.84 19.19
N ASP A 27 11.77 35.38 18.52
CA ASP A 27 12.74 34.84 17.57
C ASP A 27 12.28 33.83 16.50
N SER A 28 12.18 34.36 15.28
CA SER A 28 11.90 33.70 14.01
C SER A 28 12.93 32.67 13.54
N ASP A 29 13.96 32.36 14.33
CA ASP A 29 15.13 31.59 13.90
C ASP A 29 15.24 30.20 14.55
N ASN A 30 14.25 29.78 15.33
CA ASN A 30 14.24 28.41 15.83
C ASN A 30 13.91 27.42 14.68
N TYR A 31 14.97 26.91 14.04
CA TYR A 31 14.93 25.91 12.97
C TYR A 31 13.95 24.77 13.26
N GLU A 32 13.87 24.36 14.53
CA GLU A 32 12.99 23.27 14.97
C GLU A 32 11.50 23.60 14.79
N VAL A 33 11.10 24.83 15.11
CA VAL A 33 9.70 25.29 14.93
C VAL A 33 9.34 25.35 13.45
N SER A 34 10.27 25.81 12.61
CA SER A 34 10.09 25.83 11.15
C SER A 34 9.97 24.40 10.57
N ALA A 35 10.81 23.47 11.03
CA ALA A 35 10.75 22.06 10.64
C ALA A 35 9.41 21.43 11.05
N ARG A 36 8.93 21.64 12.28
CA ARG A 36 7.62 21.15 12.75
C ARG A 36 6.45 21.72 11.93
N ARG A 37 6.46 23.03 11.62
CA ARG A 37 5.43 23.68 10.78
C ARG A 37 5.43 23.13 9.36
N SER A 38 6.61 22.95 8.76
CA SER A 38 6.77 22.36 7.43
C SER A 38 6.19 20.93 7.39
N ARG A 39 6.53 20.08 8.36
CA ARG A 39 6.00 18.70 8.48
C ARG A 39 4.46 18.68 8.59
N ARG A 40 3.87 19.55 9.43
CA ARG A 40 2.40 19.66 9.56
C ARG A 40 1.74 20.13 8.26
N ALA A 41 2.35 21.07 7.54
CA ALA A 41 1.85 21.53 6.25
C ALA A 41 1.84 20.39 5.21
N THR A 42 2.91 19.60 5.12
CA THR A 42 2.98 18.43 4.23
C THR A 42 1.90 17.40 4.56
N ARG A 43 1.68 17.08 5.85
CA ARG A 43 0.59 16.17 6.27
C ARG A 43 -0.80 16.67 5.86
N ARG A 44 -1.07 17.97 5.99
CA ARG A 44 -2.35 18.57 5.56
C ARG A 44 -2.52 18.49 4.04
N GLN A 45 -1.46 18.75 3.28
CA GLN A 45 -1.47 18.59 1.81
C GLN A 45 -1.71 17.14 1.41
N TYR A 46 -1.06 16.18 2.06
CA TYR A 46 -1.25 14.75 1.80
C TYR A 46 -2.68 14.29 2.10
N LYS A 47 -3.22 14.61 3.29
CA LYS A 47 -4.61 14.28 3.64
C LYS A 47 -5.61 14.87 2.65
N THR A 48 -5.36 16.09 2.19
CA THR A 48 -6.20 16.75 1.17
C THR A 48 -6.11 16.01 -0.16
N PHE A 49 -4.90 15.70 -0.63
CA PHE A 49 -4.68 14.92 -1.85
C PHE A 49 -5.37 13.55 -1.78
N VAL A 50 -5.21 12.81 -0.68
CA VAL A 50 -5.82 11.48 -0.52
C VAL A 50 -7.35 11.58 -0.52
N ARG A 51 -7.89 12.59 0.16
CA ARG A 51 -9.33 12.87 0.18
C ARG A 51 -9.87 13.18 -1.22
N GLU A 52 -9.16 14.01 -1.99
CA GLU A 52 -9.53 14.37 -3.36
C GLU A 52 -9.45 13.18 -4.33
N ASN A 53 -8.52 12.25 -4.11
CA ASN A 53 -8.28 11.10 -4.98
C ASN A 53 -8.88 9.80 -4.44
N LYS A 54 -9.72 9.84 -3.40
CA LYS A 54 -10.28 8.65 -2.74
C LYS A 54 -10.99 7.71 -3.71
N GLY A 55 -11.76 8.26 -4.64
CA GLY A 55 -12.47 7.47 -5.66
C GLY A 55 -11.52 6.68 -6.56
N PHE A 56 -10.43 7.32 -7.01
CA PHE A 56 -9.40 6.67 -7.81
C PHE A 56 -8.75 5.49 -7.06
N TRP A 57 -8.34 5.71 -5.79
CA TRP A 57 -7.72 4.66 -4.99
C TRP A 57 -8.65 3.48 -4.70
N MET A 58 -9.93 3.75 -4.45
CA MET A 58 -10.93 2.71 -4.26
C MET A 58 -11.08 1.84 -5.52
N TRP A 59 -11.23 2.46 -6.69
CA TRP A 59 -11.34 1.73 -7.96
C TRP A 59 -10.06 0.97 -8.33
N PHE A 60 -8.90 1.56 -8.05
CA PHE A 60 -7.61 0.93 -8.26
C PHE A 60 -7.45 -0.35 -7.43
N ASN A 61 -7.65 -0.28 -6.11
CA ASN A 61 -7.57 -1.45 -5.23
C ASN A 61 -8.62 -2.50 -5.59
N LEU A 62 -9.85 -2.09 -5.92
CA LEU A 62 -10.91 -3.01 -6.36
C LEU A 62 -10.52 -3.76 -7.64
N THR A 63 -9.92 -3.05 -8.61
CA THR A 63 -9.44 -3.65 -9.85
C THR A 63 -8.37 -4.69 -9.56
N ILE A 64 -7.40 -4.38 -8.70
CA ILE A 64 -6.33 -5.33 -8.33
C ILE A 64 -6.89 -6.59 -7.65
N VAL A 65 -7.88 -6.46 -6.76
CA VAL A 65 -8.54 -7.61 -6.13
C VAL A 65 -9.20 -8.50 -7.18
N LEU A 66 -9.98 -7.92 -8.09
CA LEU A 66 -10.68 -8.67 -9.14
C LEU A 66 -9.69 -9.39 -10.07
N PHE A 67 -8.61 -8.70 -10.48
CA PHE A 67 -7.55 -9.30 -11.29
C PHE A 67 -6.82 -10.42 -10.54
N SER A 68 -6.47 -10.22 -9.26
CA SER A 68 -5.78 -11.22 -8.45
C SER A 68 -6.62 -12.47 -8.24
N ILE A 69 -7.92 -12.31 -7.94
CA ILE A 69 -8.86 -13.45 -7.84
C ILE A 69 -8.98 -14.16 -9.19
N GLY A 70 -9.14 -13.42 -10.28
CA GLY A 70 -9.23 -13.98 -11.64
C GLY A 70 -7.98 -14.77 -12.03
N LEU A 71 -6.79 -14.23 -11.78
CA LEU A 71 -5.50 -14.88 -12.06
C LEU A 71 -5.29 -16.10 -11.17
N SER A 72 -5.69 -16.02 -9.90
CA SER A 72 -5.62 -17.14 -8.95
C SER A 72 -6.52 -18.31 -9.39
N VAL A 73 -7.78 -18.04 -9.71
CA VAL A 73 -8.74 -19.03 -10.22
C VAL A 73 -8.27 -19.60 -11.57
N GLY A 74 -7.83 -18.76 -12.50
CA GLY A 74 -7.30 -19.22 -13.78
C GLY A 74 -6.07 -20.13 -13.61
N THR A 75 -5.18 -19.79 -12.68
CA THR A 75 -4.01 -20.62 -12.35
C THR A 75 -4.43 -21.96 -11.76
N TYR A 76 -5.42 -21.98 -10.87
CA TYR A 76 -5.96 -23.22 -10.31
C TYR A 76 -6.45 -24.17 -11.40
N PHE A 77 -7.23 -23.68 -12.37
CA PHE A 77 -7.71 -24.49 -13.49
C PHE A 77 -6.57 -25.02 -14.37
N ILE A 78 -5.58 -24.19 -14.68
CA ILE A 78 -4.41 -24.60 -15.49
C ILE A 78 -3.58 -25.67 -14.77
N VAL A 79 -3.38 -25.55 -13.46
CA VAL A 79 -2.59 -26.52 -12.67
C VAL A 79 -3.33 -27.85 -12.51
N LYS A 80 -4.67 -27.81 -12.43
CA LYS A 80 -5.52 -29.00 -12.28
C LYS A 80 -5.85 -29.71 -13.58
N ASP A 81 -5.44 -29.18 -14.75
CA ASP A 81 -5.63 -29.85 -16.04
C ASP A 81 -4.97 -31.25 -16.02
N PRO A 82 -5.74 -32.36 -16.07
CA PRO A 82 -5.21 -33.71 -16.02
C PRO A 82 -4.44 -34.10 -17.29
N GLU A 83 -4.68 -33.41 -18.40
CA GLU A 83 -4.02 -33.67 -19.67
C GLU A 83 -2.62 -33.06 -19.75
N ALA A 84 -2.28 -32.13 -18.83
CA ALA A 84 -1.01 -31.42 -18.85
C ALA A 84 0.13 -32.30 -18.31
N PRO A 85 1.20 -32.57 -19.10
CA PRO A 85 2.33 -33.37 -18.69
C PRO A 85 3.03 -32.85 -17.43
N SER A 86 3.75 -33.73 -16.74
CA SER A 86 4.34 -33.43 -15.43
C SER A 86 5.58 -32.53 -15.53
N CYS A 87 5.38 -31.23 -15.70
CA CYS A 87 6.39 -30.19 -15.44
C CYS A 87 6.31 -29.74 -13.98
N GLY A 88 6.79 -30.60 -13.08
CA GLY A 88 6.63 -30.45 -11.62
C GLY A 88 7.10 -29.09 -11.08
N GLY A 89 8.22 -28.57 -11.58
CA GLY A 89 8.73 -27.25 -11.19
C GLY A 89 7.77 -26.10 -11.52
N ILE A 90 7.21 -26.07 -12.73
CA ILE A 90 6.21 -25.06 -13.12
C ILE A 90 4.95 -25.19 -12.24
N LYS A 91 4.45 -26.42 -12.04
CA LYS A 91 3.25 -26.64 -11.21
C LYS A 91 3.47 -26.15 -9.77
N MET A 92 4.65 -26.39 -9.19
CA MET A 92 4.98 -25.93 -7.84
C MET A 92 5.00 -24.39 -7.75
N VAL A 93 5.63 -23.72 -8.71
CA VAL A 93 5.64 -22.25 -8.76
C VAL A 93 4.24 -21.69 -8.97
N LEU A 94 3.42 -22.29 -9.83
CA LEU A 94 2.04 -21.83 -10.04
C LEU A 94 1.17 -21.95 -8.77
N TRP A 95 1.39 -22.98 -7.95
CA TRP A 95 0.76 -23.05 -6.62
C TRP A 95 1.22 -21.90 -5.70
N ALA A 96 2.51 -21.57 -5.71
CA ALA A 96 3.01 -20.44 -4.94
C ALA A 96 2.46 -19.09 -5.48
N VAL A 97 2.24 -18.96 -6.78
CA VAL A 97 1.58 -17.80 -7.41
C VAL A 97 0.12 -17.66 -6.96
N ILE A 98 -0.61 -18.76 -6.74
CA ILE A 98 -1.95 -18.71 -6.14
C ILE A 98 -1.89 -18.10 -4.74
N CYS A 99 -0.90 -18.49 -3.92
CA CYS A 99 -0.68 -17.90 -2.59
C CYS A 99 -0.31 -16.41 -2.67
N LEU A 100 0.53 -16.02 -3.63
CA LEU A 100 0.85 -14.61 -3.91
C LEU A 100 -0.43 -13.80 -4.20
N HIS A 101 -1.25 -14.25 -5.16
CA HIS A 101 -2.51 -13.55 -5.49
C HIS A 101 -3.49 -13.48 -4.31
N PHE A 102 -3.50 -14.50 -3.45
CA PHE A 102 -4.30 -14.49 -2.23
C PHE A 102 -3.80 -13.42 -1.24
N MET A 103 -2.50 -13.34 -1.00
CA MET A 103 -1.91 -12.29 -0.14
C MET A 103 -2.14 -10.89 -0.72
N ASN A 104 -1.98 -10.72 -2.03
CA ASN A 104 -2.25 -9.44 -2.72
C ASN A 104 -3.72 -9.03 -2.56
N SER A 105 -4.65 -10.00 -2.67
CA SER A 105 -6.08 -9.75 -2.46
C SER A 105 -6.38 -9.36 -1.02
N LEU A 106 -5.79 -10.03 -0.03
CA LEU A 106 -5.96 -9.69 1.38
C LEU A 106 -5.47 -8.27 1.69
N MET A 107 -4.28 -7.89 1.21
CA MET A 107 -3.72 -6.55 1.40
C MET A 107 -4.61 -5.48 0.77
N CYS A 108 -5.10 -5.71 -0.46
CA CYS A 108 -6.01 -4.77 -1.11
C CYS A 108 -7.37 -4.67 -0.40
N LEU A 109 -7.88 -5.76 0.18
CA LEU A 109 -9.10 -5.73 1.00
C LEU A 109 -8.89 -4.93 2.29
N VAL A 110 -7.76 -5.09 2.97
CA VAL A 110 -7.39 -4.27 4.14
C VAL A 110 -7.35 -2.78 3.78
N ASN A 111 -6.77 -2.44 2.62
CA ASN A 111 -6.75 -1.06 2.11
C ASN A 111 -8.18 -0.56 1.78
N LEU A 112 -9.03 -1.38 1.14
CA LEU A 112 -10.42 -1.01 0.85
C LEU A 112 -11.27 -0.77 2.11
N CYS A 113 -10.96 -1.48 3.20
CA CYS A 113 -11.61 -1.29 4.49
C CYS A 113 -11.14 -0.02 5.24
N GLY A 114 -10.13 0.69 4.74
CA GLY A 114 -9.53 1.85 5.42
C GLY A 114 -8.80 1.48 6.70
N MET A 115 -8.40 0.20 6.86
CA MET A 115 -7.63 -0.27 8.01
C MET A 115 -6.11 -0.09 7.83
N GLU A 116 -5.69 0.48 6.70
CA GLU A 116 -4.30 0.74 6.31
C GLU A 116 -3.50 1.48 7.40
N VAL A 117 -4.09 2.51 8.02
CA VAL A 117 -3.41 3.31 9.07
C VAL A 117 -3.06 2.50 10.32
N LYS A 118 -3.72 1.37 10.56
CA LYS A 118 -3.45 0.52 11.74
C LYS A 118 -2.56 -0.67 11.45
N LEU A 119 -2.60 -1.19 10.22
CA LEU A 119 -1.95 -2.45 9.85
C LEU A 119 -0.76 -2.27 8.90
N CYS A 120 -0.75 -1.23 8.08
CA CYS A 120 0.29 -1.01 7.06
C CYS A 120 1.37 -0.03 7.58
N ASN A 121 2.16 -0.49 8.56
CA ASN A 121 3.43 0.17 8.89
C ASN A 121 4.39 0.08 7.66
N SER A 122 5.26 1.07 7.46
CA SER A 122 6.34 1.08 6.46
C SER A 122 7.10 -0.26 6.40
N ASN A 123 7.39 -0.85 7.56
CA ASN A 123 8.06 -2.15 7.66
C ASN A 123 7.27 -3.29 7.00
N MET A 124 5.94 -3.33 7.18
CA MET A 124 5.07 -4.35 6.56
C MET A 124 5.05 -4.21 5.03
N VAL A 125 5.00 -2.98 4.53
CA VAL A 125 5.07 -2.68 3.09
C VAL A 125 6.40 -3.12 2.50
N CYS A 126 7.51 -2.83 3.20
CA CYS A 126 8.85 -3.25 2.79
C CYS A 126 8.95 -4.79 2.73
N CYS A 127 8.51 -5.49 3.76
CA CYS A 127 8.48 -6.96 3.79
C CYS A 127 7.65 -7.55 2.64
N PHE A 128 6.48 -6.98 2.37
CA PHE A 128 5.62 -7.41 1.27
C PHE A 128 6.30 -7.19 -0.09
N SER A 129 6.97 -6.06 -0.29
CA SER A 129 7.72 -5.76 -1.51
C SER A 129 8.87 -6.76 -1.74
N ILE A 130 9.61 -7.11 -0.70
CA ILE A 130 10.69 -8.12 -0.75
C ILE A 130 10.10 -9.50 -1.09
N PHE A 131 8.95 -9.84 -0.52
CA PHE A 131 8.24 -11.08 -0.82
C PHE A 131 7.83 -11.16 -2.31
N GLU A 132 7.21 -10.11 -2.85
CA GLU A 132 6.84 -10.06 -4.28
C GLU A 132 8.07 -10.15 -5.20
N LEU A 133 9.17 -9.47 -4.86
CA LEU A 133 10.42 -9.54 -5.61
C LEU A 133 11.03 -10.95 -5.60
N THR A 134 11.02 -11.61 -4.44
CA THR A 134 11.51 -12.98 -4.29
C THR A 134 10.67 -13.95 -5.14
N MET A 135 9.34 -13.79 -5.12
CA MET A 135 8.43 -14.58 -5.96
C MET A 135 8.68 -14.37 -7.44
N LEU A 136 8.91 -13.12 -7.87
CA LEU A 136 9.23 -12.79 -9.26
C LEU A 136 10.55 -13.43 -9.72
N VAL A 137 11.60 -13.36 -8.90
CA VAL A 137 12.89 -14.01 -9.20
C VAL A 137 12.71 -15.53 -9.29
N TRP A 138 11.98 -16.14 -8.36
CA TRP A 138 11.72 -17.58 -8.38
C TRP A 138 10.96 -18.00 -9.65
N MET A 139 9.92 -17.26 -10.03
CA MET A 139 9.17 -17.50 -11.26
C MET A 139 10.07 -17.44 -12.50
N GLN A 140 10.94 -16.44 -12.59
CA GLN A 140 11.89 -16.28 -13.70
C GLN A 140 12.87 -17.45 -13.78
N VAL A 141 13.49 -17.83 -12.66
CA VAL A 141 14.42 -18.97 -12.62
C VAL A 141 13.73 -20.25 -13.07
N THR A 142 12.52 -20.53 -12.58
CA THR A 142 11.77 -21.72 -12.99
C THR A 142 11.35 -21.66 -14.46
N TYR A 143 10.95 -20.48 -14.95
CA TYR A 143 10.61 -20.29 -16.36
C TYR A 143 11.79 -20.62 -17.28
N PHE A 144 12.97 -20.04 -17.04
CA PHE A 144 14.17 -20.32 -17.86
C PHE A 144 14.63 -21.77 -17.72
N ARG A 145 14.67 -22.34 -16.50
CA ARG A 145 15.03 -23.76 -16.32
C ARG A 145 14.09 -24.69 -17.05
N SER A 146 12.80 -24.35 -17.17
CA SER A 146 11.84 -25.19 -17.88
C SER A 146 12.08 -25.26 -19.39
N GLN A 147 12.83 -24.32 -19.97
CA GLN A 147 13.26 -24.39 -21.38
C GLN A 147 14.27 -25.52 -21.61
N GLU A 148 15.19 -25.72 -20.65
CA GLU A 148 16.21 -26.77 -20.72
C GLU A 148 15.59 -28.18 -20.66
N TYR A 149 14.52 -28.36 -19.89
CA TYR A 149 13.85 -29.65 -19.70
C TYR A 149 12.71 -29.92 -20.68
N THR A 150 12.70 -29.29 -21.86
CA THR A 150 11.70 -29.45 -22.93
C THR A 150 10.23 -29.24 -22.51
N CYS A 151 9.97 -28.63 -21.35
CA CYS A 151 8.63 -28.36 -20.83
C CYS A 151 7.80 -27.43 -21.74
N MET A 152 8.47 -26.61 -22.55
CA MET A 152 7.80 -25.78 -23.55
C MET A 152 7.03 -26.63 -24.59
N VAL A 153 7.59 -27.77 -24.99
CA VAL A 153 6.97 -28.66 -25.99
C VAL A 153 5.99 -29.61 -25.32
N SER A 154 6.35 -30.16 -24.15
CA SER A 154 5.50 -31.11 -23.45
C SER A 154 4.26 -30.45 -22.82
N ALA A 155 4.42 -29.28 -22.20
CA ALA A 155 3.35 -28.62 -21.46
C ALA A 155 3.22 -27.13 -21.83
N PRO A 156 2.90 -26.80 -23.10
CA PRO A 156 2.88 -25.41 -23.59
C PRO A 156 1.88 -24.54 -22.82
N LYS A 157 0.71 -25.07 -22.45
CA LYS A 157 -0.29 -24.34 -21.66
C LYS A 157 0.29 -23.83 -20.33
N LEU A 158 0.98 -24.71 -19.59
CA LEU A 158 1.61 -24.36 -18.31
C LEU A 158 2.74 -23.34 -18.49
N TYR A 159 3.56 -23.55 -19.53
CA TYR A 159 4.69 -22.68 -19.83
C TYR A 159 4.25 -21.25 -20.20
N PHE A 160 3.32 -21.10 -21.15
CA PHE A 160 2.81 -19.80 -21.56
C PHE A 160 1.97 -19.12 -20.47
N TRP A 161 1.27 -19.90 -19.63
CA TRP A 161 0.57 -19.35 -18.47
C TRP A 161 1.54 -18.77 -17.45
N LEU A 162 2.65 -19.46 -17.15
CA LEU A 162 3.69 -18.92 -16.27
C LEU A 162 4.30 -17.63 -16.84
N MET A 163 4.58 -17.59 -18.15
CA MET A 163 5.07 -16.36 -18.82
C MET A 163 4.08 -15.20 -18.65
N PHE A 164 2.79 -15.44 -18.85
CA PHE A 164 1.74 -14.44 -18.67
C PHE A 164 1.68 -13.95 -17.21
N GLN A 165 1.77 -14.86 -16.23
CA GLN A 165 1.83 -14.49 -14.80
C GLN A 165 3.05 -13.62 -14.50
N ILE A 166 4.24 -13.93 -15.05
CA ILE A 166 5.44 -13.09 -14.90
C ILE A 166 5.18 -11.67 -15.40
N LEU A 167 4.58 -11.51 -16.59
CA LEU A 167 4.25 -10.20 -17.15
C LEU A 167 3.25 -9.43 -16.27
N CYS A 168 2.21 -10.10 -15.76
CA CYS A 168 1.25 -9.50 -14.84
C CYS A 168 1.92 -9.01 -13.54
N VAL A 169 2.81 -9.83 -12.96
CA VAL A 169 3.55 -9.45 -11.74
C VAL A 169 4.49 -8.26 -12.01
N TYR A 170 5.16 -8.20 -13.16
CA TYR A 170 5.97 -7.02 -13.52
C TYR A 170 5.14 -5.73 -13.59
N ILE A 171 3.98 -5.78 -14.24
CA ILE A 171 3.09 -4.63 -14.35
C ILE A 171 2.59 -4.23 -12.95
N GLY A 172 2.16 -5.20 -12.14
CA GLY A 172 1.73 -4.98 -10.75
C GLY A 172 2.83 -4.33 -9.91
N MET A 173 4.04 -4.88 -9.94
CA MET A 173 5.20 -4.35 -9.21
C MET A 173 5.55 -2.94 -9.67
N GLY A 174 5.51 -2.65 -10.97
CA GLY A 174 5.72 -1.29 -11.49
C GLY A 174 4.69 -0.30 -10.95
N LEU A 175 3.41 -0.68 -10.88
CA LEU A 175 2.36 0.14 -10.29
C LEU A 175 2.55 0.36 -8.79
N VAL A 176 2.91 -0.70 -8.06
CA VAL A 176 3.20 -0.67 -6.61
C VAL A 176 4.39 0.24 -6.32
N VAL A 177 5.48 0.08 -7.06
CA VAL A 177 6.69 0.88 -6.94
C VAL A 177 6.41 2.36 -7.26
N CYS A 178 5.73 2.66 -8.37
CA CYS A 178 5.33 4.04 -8.70
C CYS A 178 4.41 4.66 -7.63
N HIS A 179 3.51 3.87 -7.05
CA HIS A 179 2.65 4.31 -5.96
C HIS A 179 3.45 4.62 -4.70
N PHE A 180 4.37 3.73 -4.31
CA PHE A 180 5.17 3.88 -3.10
C PHE A 180 6.24 4.96 -3.23
N PHE A 181 6.90 5.10 -4.38
CA PHE A 181 7.80 6.23 -4.61
C PHE A 181 7.07 7.56 -4.42
N ARG A 182 5.80 7.65 -4.80
CA ARG A 182 5.00 8.85 -4.54
C ARG A 182 4.76 9.06 -3.04
N LYS A 183 4.59 8.00 -2.26
CA LYS A 183 4.42 8.08 -0.80
C LYS A 183 5.76 8.43 -0.12
N PHE A 184 6.81 7.63 -0.33
CA PHE A 184 8.11 7.79 0.35
C PHE A 184 8.93 9.00 -0.11
N CYS A 185 8.83 9.43 -1.36
CA CYS A 185 9.55 10.63 -1.80
C CYS A 185 8.80 11.94 -1.48
N GLN A 186 7.54 11.88 -1.05
CA GLN A 186 6.74 13.07 -0.74
C GLN A 186 6.35 13.20 0.74
N ASP A 187 6.39 12.12 1.53
CA ASP A 187 6.11 12.14 2.96
C ASP A 187 7.40 12.00 3.79
N PRO A 188 7.83 13.04 4.53
CA PRO A 188 8.79 12.85 5.62
C PRO A 188 8.15 12.01 6.74
N ASP A 189 8.89 11.03 7.26
CA ASP A 189 8.41 9.94 8.13
C ASP A 189 7.48 10.41 9.27
N GLU A 190 6.30 9.79 9.38
CA GLU A 190 5.32 10.11 10.41
C GLU A 190 5.68 9.58 11.82
N GLU A 191 6.58 8.59 11.90
CA GLU A 191 6.98 7.91 13.14
C GLU A 191 7.75 8.82 14.11
N GLU A 192 8.60 9.74 13.62
CA GLU A 192 9.30 10.73 14.46
C GLU A 192 8.36 11.72 15.18
N LEU A 193 7.07 11.73 14.83
CA LEU A 193 6.09 12.71 15.30
C LEU A 193 5.16 12.18 16.39
N GLU A 194 5.03 10.86 16.55
CA GLU A 194 4.33 10.30 17.72
C GLU A 194 5.28 10.18 18.91
N GLU A 195 6.54 9.81 18.69
CA GLU A 195 7.55 9.71 19.76
C GLU A 195 7.85 11.08 20.40
N GLY A 196 7.85 12.17 19.62
CA GLY A 196 8.13 13.52 20.15
C GLY A 196 6.98 14.18 20.93
N VAL A 197 5.73 13.70 20.80
CA VAL A 197 4.58 14.27 21.54
C VAL A 197 4.48 13.70 22.95
N ASP A 198 4.87 12.44 23.13
CA ASP A 198 4.86 11.80 24.44
C ASP A 198 6.08 12.20 25.29
N GLU A 199 7.21 12.55 24.67
CA GLU A 199 8.43 12.99 25.37
C GLU A 199 8.32 14.43 25.90
N GLU A 200 7.57 15.33 25.23
CA GLU A 200 7.32 16.71 25.71
C GLU A 200 6.27 16.80 26.84
N ALA A 201 5.56 15.71 27.17
CA ALA A 201 4.54 15.69 28.22
C ALA A 201 5.09 15.34 29.62
N PHE A 202 6.40 15.07 29.76
CA PHE A 202 7.04 14.79 31.05
C PHE A 202 7.98 15.92 31.44
N ASP A 203 7.41 17.04 31.93
CA ASP A 203 8.18 18.06 32.63
C ASP A 203 8.21 17.71 34.14
N PRO A 204 9.35 17.28 34.72
CA PRO A 204 9.44 16.93 36.13
C PRO A 204 9.51 18.16 37.06
N GLN A 205 9.39 19.39 36.55
CA GLN A 205 9.60 20.61 37.34
C GLN A 205 8.59 20.86 38.48
N ASP A 206 7.50 20.09 38.57
CA ASP A 206 6.54 20.19 39.68
C ASP A 206 6.90 19.32 40.91
N ALA A 207 8.02 18.59 40.90
CA ALA A 207 8.41 17.71 42.01
C ALA A 207 9.12 18.43 43.19
N GLU A 208 9.44 19.73 43.09
CA GLU A 208 10.31 20.42 44.05
C GLU A 208 9.60 21.43 44.99
N THR A 209 8.31 21.26 45.30
CA THR A 209 7.58 22.11 46.29
C THR A 209 7.01 21.38 47.50
N ALA A 210 7.50 20.18 47.81
CA ALA A 210 7.15 19.48 49.04
C ALA A 210 8.32 19.39 50.02
N HIS A 211 8.73 20.51 50.64
CA HIS A 211 9.47 20.51 51.90
C HIS A 211 9.31 21.81 52.70
#